data_AF-A0A0L8I9Q3-F1
#
_entry.id   AF-A0A0L8I9Q3-F1
#
_cell.length_a   1.000
_cell.length_b   1.000
_cell.length_c   1.000
_cell.angle_alpha   90.00
_cell.angle_beta   90.00
_cell.angle_gamma   90.00
#
_symmetry.space_group_name_H-M   'P 1'
#
loop_
_entity.id
_entity.type
_entity.pdbx_description
1 polymer ?
#
loop_
_entity_poly.entity_id
_entity_poly.type
_entity_poly.pdbx_seq_one_letter_code
_entity_poly.pdbx_strand_id
1 'polypeptide(L)'
;PVFDFTSQYVITIDDFFLHYIQKSSCTLELQQSLGQSYKTLAACQLTFRDLFEHPPGRIHNTAFLIGIEPMDMELKFGSVEYWINLRLPMEQAVRLYKERIKALGYISSNDRSAKQALKALDSLADQRPDGNINELHVKILRCTNLTSRRKDVQPSPYCVYQFFDFPDHDTVILHSTNNPEFNDHRTFPVVMNTALDNYLRSVVS
;
A
#
# COMPACT_ATOMS: atom_id res chain seq x y z
N PRO A 1 -27.25 1.30 14.11
CA PRO A 1 -26.21 0.23 14.06
C PRO A 1 -24.82 0.82 13.85
N VAL A 2 -23.89 0.55 14.78
CA VAL A 2 -22.49 0.93 14.65
C VAL A 2 -21.75 -0.29 14.10
N PHE A 3 -21.43 -0.24 12.80
CA PHE A 3 -20.65 -1.30 12.16
C PHE A 3 -19.17 -1.00 12.41
N ASP A 4 -18.58 -1.60 13.45
CA ASP A 4 -17.15 -1.48 13.76
C ASP A 4 -16.34 -2.47 12.91
N PHE A 5 -16.39 -2.29 11.59
CA PHE A 5 -15.76 -3.16 10.62
C PHE A 5 -14.57 -2.45 9.97
N THR A 6 -13.38 -3.02 10.09
CA THR A 6 -12.16 -2.52 9.47
C THR A 6 -11.55 -3.61 8.60
N SER A 7 -11.54 -3.38 7.28
CA SER A 7 -10.81 -4.22 6.33
C SER A 7 -9.51 -3.54 5.90
N GLN A 8 -8.42 -4.31 5.87
CA GLN A 8 -7.10 -3.84 5.44
C GLN A 8 -6.57 -4.77 4.36
N TYR A 9 -6.10 -4.19 3.25
CA TYR A 9 -5.54 -4.91 2.12
C TYR A 9 -4.19 -4.31 1.76
N VAL A 10 -3.19 -5.17 1.54
CA VAL A 10 -1.89 -4.77 0.99
C VAL A 10 -2.04 -4.74 -0.52
N ILE A 11 -1.82 -3.58 -1.12
CA ILE A 11 -2.01 -3.35 -2.56
C ILE A 11 -0.71 -2.77 -3.12
N THR A 12 -0.25 -3.32 -4.24
CA THR A 12 0.85 -2.75 -5.03
C THR A 12 0.35 -1.49 -5.74
N ILE A 13 1.03 -0.35 -5.59
CA ILE A 13 0.62 0.90 -6.24
C ILE A 13 1.24 0.98 -7.62
N ASP A 14 0.46 0.59 -8.62
CA ASP A 14 0.73 0.73 -10.03
C ASP A 14 -0.05 1.91 -10.64
N ASP A 15 0.43 2.44 -11.77
CA ASP A 15 -0.24 3.55 -12.48
C ASP A 15 -1.69 3.18 -12.85
N PHE A 16 -1.98 1.89 -13.06
CA PHE A 16 -3.34 1.38 -13.27
C PHE A 16 -4.20 1.50 -12.00
N PHE A 17 -3.69 1.14 -10.82
CA PHE A 17 -4.40 1.34 -9.56
C PHE A 17 -4.62 2.84 -9.27
N LEU A 18 -3.62 3.69 -9.52
CA LEU A 18 -3.77 5.14 -9.38
C LEU A 18 -4.84 5.68 -10.33
N HIS A 19 -4.83 5.24 -11.59
CA HIS A 19 -5.85 5.59 -12.57
C HIS A 19 -7.24 5.06 -12.16
N TYR A 20 -7.30 3.85 -11.62
CA TYR A 20 -8.53 3.23 -11.16
C TYR A 20 -9.14 3.99 -9.98
N ILE A 21 -8.34 4.36 -8.99
CA ILE A 21 -8.81 5.15 -7.83
C ILE A 21 -9.23 6.57 -8.24
N GLN A 22 -8.59 7.15 -9.27
CA GLN A 22 -8.92 8.48 -9.77
C GLN A 22 -10.22 8.49 -10.59
N LYS A 23 -10.43 7.47 -11.42
CA LYS A 23 -11.51 7.43 -12.41
C LYS A 23 -12.72 6.60 -11.97
N SER A 24 -12.50 5.57 -11.16
CA SER A 24 -13.53 4.60 -10.78
C SER A 24 -14.14 4.92 -9.43
N SER A 25 -15.38 4.49 -9.24
CA SER A 25 -16.08 4.49 -7.95
C SER A 25 -16.36 3.05 -7.54
N CYS A 26 -16.37 2.78 -6.23
CA CYS A 26 -16.80 1.49 -5.71
C CYS A 26 -18.30 1.53 -5.42
N THR A 27 -19.03 0.58 -5.99
CA THR A 27 -20.45 0.39 -5.67
C THR A 27 -20.56 -0.31 -4.33
N LEU A 28 -21.21 0.33 -3.36
CA LEU A 28 -21.63 -0.28 -2.10
C LEU A 28 -23.12 -0.54 -2.16
N GLU A 29 -23.52 -1.78 -1.92
CA GLU A 29 -24.93 -2.20 -1.94
C GLU A 29 -25.41 -2.56 -0.54
N LEU A 30 -26.54 -1.98 -0.14
CA LEU A 30 -27.25 -2.34 1.08
C LEU A 30 -28.23 -3.47 0.78
N GLN A 31 -27.99 -4.63 1.39
CA GLN A 31 -28.81 -5.82 1.23
C GLN A 31 -29.57 -6.15 2.51
N GLN A 32 -30.85 -6.48 2.39
CA GLN A 32 -31.67 -7.02 3.46
C GLN A 32 -31.74 -8.54 3.32
N SER A 33 -31.39 -9.26 4.38
CA SER A 33 -31.59 -10.71 4.45
C SER A 33 -33.04 -11.03 4.84
N LEU A 34 -33.70 -11.83 4.02
CA LEU A 34 -35.06 -12.34 4.21
C LEU A 34 -35.01 -13.87 4.37
N GLY A 35 -34.38 -14.32 5.46
CA GLY A 35 -34.21 -15.74 5.77
C GLY A 35 -33.28 -16.46 4.79
N GLN A 36 -33.84 -17.01 3.70
CA GLN A 36 -33.07 -17.74 2.66
C GLN A 36 -32.77 -16.90 1.41
N SER A 37 -33.34 -15.70 1.28
CA SER A 37 -33.09 -14.80 0.17
C SER A 37 -32.48 -13.48 0.64
N TYR A 38 -31.83 -12.77 -0.28
CA TYR A 38 -31.33 -11.41 -0.07
C TYR A 38 -32.00 -10.49 -1.08
N LYS A 39 -32.35 -9.29 -0.63
CA LYS A 39 -32.89 -8.23 -1.48
C LYS A 39 -32.00 -6.99 -1.34
N THR A 40 -31.47 -6.49 -2.45
CA THR A 40 -30.77 -5.20 -2.45
C THR A 40 -31.82 -4.09 -2.33
N LEU A 41 -31.70 -3.25 -1.31
CA LEU A 41 -32.64 -2.16 -1.04
C LEU A 41 -32.11 -0.84 -1.61
N ALA A 42 -30.81 -0.59 -1.44
CA ALA A 42 -30.19 0.65 -1.85
C ALA A 42 -28.74 0.41 -2.30
N ALA A 43 -28.20 1.33 -3.09
CA ALA A 43 -26.80 1.34 -3.48
C ALA A 43 -26.22 2.76 -3.37
N CYS A 44 -24.91 2.86 -3.18
CA CYS A 44 -24.18 4.11 -3.28
C CYS A 44 -22.85 3.91 -4.01
N GLN A 45 -22.34 5.00 -4.59
CA GLN A 45 -21.04 5.04 -5.25
C GLN A 45 -20.05 5.74 -4.33
N LEU A 46 -19.06 5.01 -3.84
CA LEU A 46 -17.95 5.54 -3.06
C LEU A 46 -16.88 6.04 -4.02
N THR A 47 -16.59 7.33 -3.99
CA THR A 47 -15.50 7.92 -4.76
C THR A 47 -14.25 8.04 -3.91
N PHE A 48 -13.11 7.73 -4.51
CA PHE A 48 -11.82 7.70 -3.83
C PHE A 48 -10.84 8.77 -4.31
N ARG A 49 -11.31 9.71 -5.15
CA ARG A 49 -10.49 10.80 -5.70
C ARG A 49 -9.77 11.61 -4.62
N ASP A 50 -10.45 11.83 -3.51
CA ASP A 50 -9.97 12.64 -2.39
C ASP A 50 -8.72 12.03 -1.72
N LEU A 51 -8.48 10.71 -1.89
CA LEU A 51 -7.25 10.04 -1.42
C LEU A 51 -5.97 10.63 -2.01
N PHE A 52 -6.06 11.24 -3.19
CA PHE A 52 -4.90 11.89 -3.82
C PHE A 52 -4.78 13.37 -3.46
N GLU A 53 -5.88 14.03 -3.13
CA GLU A 53 -5.90 15.48 -2.91
C GLU A 53 -5.46 15.83 -1.49
N HIS A 54 -5.89 15.04 -0.50
CA HIS A 54 -5.58 15.28 0.90
C HIS A 54 -4.23 14.65 1.33
N PRO A 55 -3.58 15.24 2.36
CA PRO A 55 -2.37 14.67 2.95
C PRO A 55 -2.62 13.25 3.48
N PRO A 56 -1.56 12.42 3.61
CA PRO A 56 -1.68 11.04 4.08
C PRO A 56 -2.37 10.99 5.44
N GLY A 57 -3.49 10.28 5.53
CA GLY A 57 -4.32 10.24 6.73
C GLY A 57 -5.69 9.60 6.49
N ARG A 58 -6.50 9.53 7.56
CA ARG A 58 -7.88 9.07 7.47
C ARG A 58 -8.74 10.18 6.86
N ILE A 59 -9.26 9.92 5.67
CA ILE A 59 -10.24 10.78 5.01
C ILE A 59 -11.61 10.29 5.42
N HIS A 60 -12.41 11.18 6.00
CA HIS A 60 -13.78 10.89 6.43
C HIS A 60 -14.74 11.42 5.38
N ASN A 61 -15.49 10.52 4.75
CA ASN A 61 -16.47 10.85 3.72
C ASN A 61 -17.86 10.32 4.12
N THR A 62 -18.89 10.92 3.54
CA THR A 62 -20.28 10.49 3.72
C THR A 62 -20.90 10.26 2.35
N ALA A 63 -21.47 9.08 2.12
CA ALA A 63 -22.17 8.73 0.88
C ALA A 63 -23.65 8.49 1.16
N PHE A 64 -24.53 8.94 0.26
CA PHE A 64 -25.97 8.70 0.38
C PHE A 64 -26.35 7.38 -0.30
N LEU A 65 -27.12 6.55 0.41
CA LEU A 65 -27.73 5.34 -0.13
C LEU A 65 -29.01 5.71 -0.86
N ILE A 66 -29.07 5.36 -2.14
CA ILE A 66 -30.20 5.64 -3.02
C ILE A 66 -30.90 4.32 -3.34
N GLY A 67 -32.23 4.33 -3.32
CA GLY A 67 -33.04 3.17 -3.69
C GLY A 67 -32.74 2.68 -5.09
N ILE A 68 -32.64 1.35 -5.25
CA ILE A 68 -32.45 0.75 -6.58
C ILE A 68 -33.78 0.31 -7.22
N GLU A 69 -34.87 0.26 -6.44
CA GLU A 69 -36.18 -0.10 -6.98
C GLU A 69 -36.78 1.07 -7.76
N PRO A 70 -37.48 0.81 -8.89
CA PRO A 70 -38.07 1.86 -9.74
C PRO A 70 -39.03 2.80 -9.00
N MET A 71 -39.62 2.32 -7.90
CA MET A 71 -40.57 3.07 -7.08
C MET A 71 -39.86 4.03 -6.09
N ASP A 72 -38.59 3.75 -5.76
CA ASP A 72 -37.81 4.43 -4.71
C ASP A 72 -36.48 5.01 -5.24
N MET A 73 -36.34 5.17 -6.56
CA MET A 73 -35.09 5.54 -7.25
C MET A 73 -34.54 6.93 -6.88
N GLU A 74 -35.35 7.78 -6.25
CA GLU A 74 -34.94 9.07 -5.68
C GLU A 74 -35.02 9.12 -4.14
N LEU A 75 -35.47 8.02 -3.52
CA LEU A 75 -35.61 7.93 -2.07
C LEU A 75 -34.22 7.71 -1.45
N LYS A 76 -33.79 8.65 -0.62
CA LYS A 76 -32.56 8.52 0.18
C LYS A 76 -32.86 7.61 1.38
N PHE A 77 -32.43 6.36 1.30
CA PHE A 77 -32.60 5.38 2.39
C PHE A 77 -31.76 5.73 3.62
N GLY A 78 -30.66 6.45 3.44
CA GLY A 78 -29.80 6.91 4.52
C GLY A 78 -28.45 7.40 4.04
N SER A 79 -27.55 7.68 4.98
CA SER A 79 -26.16 8.03 4.72
C SER A 79 -25.22 7.00 5.36
N VAL A 80 -24.16 6.66 4.64
CA VAL A 80 -23.05 5.84 5.10
C VAL A 80 -21.88 6.76 5.39
N GLU A 81 -21.48 6.82 6.65
CA GLU A 81 -20.23 7.43 7.05
C GLU A 81 -19.12 6.39 6.93
N TYR A 82 -18.06 6.72 6.21
CA TYR A 82 -16.92 5.84 6.02
C TYR A 82 -15.63 6.64 6.10
N TRP A 83 -14.56 5.97 6.51
CA TRP A 83 -13.23 6.54 6.45
C TRP A 83 -12.32 5.66 5.62
N ILE A 84 -11.41 6.29 4.89
CA ILE A 84 -10.44 5.60 4.04
C ILE A 84 -9.08 6.18 4.31
N ASN A 85 -8.10 5.29 4.37
CA ASN A 85 -6.72 5.69 4.56
C ASN A 85 -5.84 4.90 3.58
N LEU A 86 -5.21 5.60 2.66
CA LEU A 86 -4.20 5.02 1.79
C LEU A 86 -2.83 5.33 2.39
N ARG A 87 -2.27 4.37 3.13
CA ARG A 87 -0.92 4.48 3.69
C ARG A 87 0.09 4.16 2.60
N LEU A 88 0.39 5.16 1.78
CA LEU A 88 1.51 5.08 0.83
C LEU A 88 2.82 5.18 1.62
N PRO A 89 3.77 4.24 1.51
CA PRO A 89 5.14 4.59 1.77
C PRO A 89 5.55 5.57 0.66
N MET A 90 5.91 6.78 1.08
CA MET A 90 6.51 7.87 0.29
C MET A 90 5.54 8.92 -0.28
N GLU A 91 5.60 10.08 0.36
CA GLU A 91 5.33 11.43 -0.17
C GLU A 91 5.77 11.63 -1.64
N GLN A 92 6.78 10.89 -2.09
CA GLN A 92 7.35 10.96 -3.44
C GLN A 92 6.45 10.35 -4.53
N ALA A 93 5.68 9.28 -4.28
CA ALA A 93 4.84 8.66 -5.32
C ALA A 93 3.66 9.57 -5.70
N VAL A 94 3.02 10.19 -4.69
CA VAL A 94 1.97 11.19 -4.90
C VAL A 94 2.55 12.46 -5.54
N ARG A 95 3.74 12.91 -5.10
CA ARG A 95 4.39 14.09 -5.68
C ARG A 95 4.77 13.87 -7.14
N LEU A 96 5.39 12.74 -7.48
CA LEU A 96 5.75 12.38 -8.85
C LEU A 96 4.51 12.22 -9.75
N TYR A 97 3.42 11.67 -9.23
CA TYR A 97 2.15 11.61 -9.94
C TYR A 97 1.55 13.01 -10.19
N LYS A 98 1.50 13.87 -9.15
CA LYS A 98 1.01 15.26 -9.25
C LYS A 98 1.90 16.11 -10.17
N GLU A 99 3.22 15.95 -10.12
CA GLU A 99 4.17 16.64 -11.01
C GLU A 99 4.01 16.19 -12.46
N ARG A 100 3.75 14.89 -12.71
CA ARG A 100 3.48 14.37 -14.06
C ARG A 100 2.14 14.86 -14.62
N ILE A 101 1.08 14.90 -13.81
CA ILE A 101 -0.22 15.47 -14.20
C ILE A 101 -0.09 16.97 -14.47
N LYS A 102 0.64 17.72 -13.61
CA LYS A 102 0.87 19.17 -13.80
C LYS A 102 1.72 19.47 -15.04
N ALA A 103 2.76 18.69 -15.32
CA ALA A 103 3.57 18.84 -16.53
C ALA A 103 2.75 18.56 -17.81
N LEU A 104 1.81 17.62 -17.77
CA LEU A 104 0.87 17.35 -18.88
C LEU A 104 -0.23 18.42 -19.02
N GLY A 105 -0.58 19.10 -17.93
CA GLY A 105 -1.55 20.21 -17.92
C GLY A 105 -1.10 21.44 -18.73
N TYR A 106 0.20 21.67 -18.90
CA TYR A 106 0.72 22.77 -19.72
C TYR A 106 0.63 22.54 -21.25
N ILE A 107 0.21 21.35 -21.71
CA ILE A 107 0.01 21.03 -23.14
C ILE A 107 -1.49 20.99 -23.52
N SER A 108 -2.38 21.16 -22.54
CA SER A 108 -3.83 21.01 -22.72
C SER A 108 -4.50 22.30 -23.23
N SER A 109 -4.41 22.54 -24.53
CA SER A 109 -5.41 23.35 -25.25
C SER A 109 -6.26 22.52 -26.22
N ASN A 110 -6.14 21.18 -26.22
CA ASN A 110 -6.94 20.34 -27.10
C ASN A 110 -7.17 18.93 -26.52
N ASP A 111 -8.42 18.57 -26.20
CA ASP A 111 -8.80 17.25 -25.65
C ASP A 111 -8.33 16.05 -26.49
N ARG A 112 -8.12 16.28 -27.79
CA ARG A 112 -7.63 15.27 -28.73
C ARG A 112 -6.14 14.98 -28.56
N SER A 113 -5.32 15.98 -28.19
CA SER A 113 -3.89 15.77 -27.90
C SER A 113 -3.68 15.11 -26.54
N ALA A 114 -4.53 15.38 -25.55
CA ALA A 114 -4.52 14.70 -24.25
C ALA A 114 -4.77 13.18 -24.38
N LYS A 115 -5.77 12.78 -25.19
CA LYS A 115 -6.04 11.37 -25.50
C LYS A 115 -4.91 10.70 -26.28
N GLN A 116 -4.20 11.45 -27.11
CA GLN A 116 -3.09 10.93 -27.92
C GLN A 116 -1.79 10.81 -27.09
N ALA A 117 -1.56 11.72 -26.14
CA ALA A 117 -0.50 11.64 -25.15
C ALA A 117 -0.71 10.47 -24.17
N LEU A 118 -1.96 10.19 -23.78
CA LEU A 118 -2.32 9.00 -22.99
C LEU A 118 -2.04 7.69 -23.75
N LYS A 119 -2.35 7.60 -25.04
CA LYS A 119 -1.97 6.44 -25.87
C LYS A 119 -0.46 6.31 -26.05
N ALA A 120 0.25 7.42 -26.15
CA ALA A 120 1.71 7.41 -26.18
C ALA A 120 2.31 6.96 -24.83
N LEU A 121 1.64 7.26 -23.71
CA LEU A 121 1.99 6.75 -22.38
C LEU A 121 1.77 5.24 -22.26
N ASP A 122 0.69 4.68 -22.82
CA ASP A 122 0.49 3.21 -22.90
C ASP A 122 1.64 2.55 -23.70
N SER A 123 2.00 3.12 -24.85
CA SER A 123 3.10 2.58 -25.67
C SER A 123 4.51 2.80 -25.07
N LEU A 124 4.68 3.81 -24.21
CA LEU A 124 5.92 4.06 -23.47
C LEU A 124 5.99 3.25 -22.17
N ALA A 125 4.86 2.86 -21.59
CA ALA A 125 4.78 1.94 -20.45
C ALA A 125 5.23 0.53 -20.88
N ASP A 126 4.87 0.10 -22.09
CA ASP A 126 5.35 -1.14 -22.72
C ASP A 126 6.85 -1.14 -23.06
N GLN A 127 7.54 0.02 -22.99
CA GLN A 127 8.95 0.19 -23.39
C GLN A 127 9.89 0.59 -22.24
N ARG A 128 9.43 0.63 -20.98
CA ARG A 128 10.28 1.04 -19.85
C ARG A 128 11.02 -0.13 -19.20
N PRO A 129 12.30 0.06 -18.82
CA PRO A 129 12.89 -0.76 -17.77
C PRO A 129 12.25 -0.36 -16.43
N ASP A 130 11.35 -1.22 -15.96
CA ASP A 130 11.18 -1.61 -14.57
C ASP A 130 11.10 -0.50 -13.50
N GLY A 131 9.87 -0.07 -13.23
CA GLY A 131 9.45 0.40 -11.90
C GLY A 131 9.46 -0.74 -10.87
N ASN A 132 10.60 -1.43 -10.74
CA ASN A 132 10.73 -2.66 -9.98
C ASN A 132 11.32 -2.32 -8.61
N ILE A 133 10.47 -1.78 -7.73
CA ILE A 133 10.78 -1.71 -6.30
C ILE A 133 10.51 -3.10 -5.74
N ASN A 134 11.58 -3.81 -5.41
CA ASN A 134 11.50 -5.10 -4.76
C ASN A 134 11.39 -4.92 -3.25
N GLU A 135 10.79 -5.90 -2.57
CA GLU A 135 10.70 -5.92 -1.13
C GLU A 135 11.66 -6.99 -0.60
N LEU A 136 12.71 -6.58 0.11
CA LEU A 136 13.69 -7.50 0.69
C LEU A 136 13.29 -7.81 2.14
N HIS A 137 13.11 -9.10 2.43
CA HIS A 137 12.81 -9.59 3.76
C HIS A 137 14.08 -10.15 4.41
N VAL A 138 14.52 -9.53 5.51
CA VAL A 138 15.58 -10.07 6.36
C VAL A 138 14.94 -10.70 7.57
N LYS A 139 15.21 -12.00 7.78
CA LYS A 139 14.67 -12.76 8.91
C LYS A 139 15.80 -13.38 9.72
N ILE A 140 15.92 -12.98 10.98
CA ILE A 140 16.84 -13.60 11.92
C ILE A 140 16.03 -14.61 12.74
N LEU A 141 16.12 -15.89 12.37
CA LEU A 141 15.29 -16.94 12.96
C LEU A 141 15.87 -17.41 14.29
N ARG A 142 17.07 -17.99 14.25
CA ARG A 142 17.73 -18.56 15.42
C ARG A 142 19.22 -18.72 15.23
N CYS A 143 19.96 -18.76 16.35
CA CYS A 143 21.32 -19.28 16.39
C CYS A 143 21.35 -20.56 17.23
N THR A 144 22.31 -21.43 16.97
CA THR A 144 22.50 -22.65 17.74
C THR A 144 23.93 -22.77 18.21
N ASN A 145 24.13 -23.44 19.35
CA ASN A 145 25.45 -23.74 19.93
C ASN A 145 26.32 -22.50 20.20
N LEU A 146 25.70 -21.39 20.63
CA LEU A 146 26.46 -20.21 21.06
C LEU A 146 27.30 -20.54 22.29
N THR A 147 28.56 -20.13 22.25
CA THR A 147 29.51 -20.31 23.34
C THR A 147 29.68 -19.01 24.09
N SER A 148 29.63 -19.08 25.42
CA SER A 148 29.97 -17.95 26.26
C SER A 148 31.48 -17.88 26.48
N ARG A 149 31.99 -16.65 26.63
CA ARG A 149 33.37 -16.40 27.02
C ARG A 149 33.70 -16.99 28.40
N ARG A 150 32.70 -17.09 29.28
CA ARG A 150 32.84 -17.72 30.60
C ARG A 150 32.37 -19.17 30.52
N LYS A 151 33.20 -20.09 31.02
CA LYS A 151 32.81 -21.50 31.20
C LYS A 151 31.59 -21.55 32.14
N ASP A 152 30.64 -22.41 31.80
CA ASP A 152 29.41 -22.67 32.59
C ASP A 152 28.40 -21.52 32.73
N VAL A 153 28.51 -20.47 31.90
CA VAL A 153 27.52 -19.37 31.85
C VAL A 153 26.88 -19.34 30.46
N GLN A 154 25.56 -19.24 30.38
CA GLN A 154 24.87 -19.05 29.10
C GLN A 154 24.93 -17.58 28.66
N PRO A 155 25.20 -17.28 27.37
CA PRO A 155 25.30 -15.92 26.87
C PRO A 155 23.91 -15.25 26.80
N SER A 156 23.89 -13.92 26.67
CA SER A 156 22.68 -13.15 26.37
C SER A 156 22.78 -12.54 24.96
N PRO A 157 22.45 -13.29 23.91
CA PRO A 157 22.72 -12.87 22.53
C PRO A 157 21.69 -11.87 21.97
N TYR A 158 22.16 -11.02 21.08
CA TYR A 158 21.38 -10.16 20.18
C TYR A 158 22.15 -10.00 18.86
N CYS A 159 21.45 -9.70 17.77
CA CYS A 159 22.02 -9.45 16.47
C CYS A 159 21.81 -7.99 16.09
N VAL A 160 22.83 -7.40 15.45
CA VAL A 160 22.76 -6.07 14.86
C VAL A 160 23.15 -6.20 13.40
N TYR A 161 22.36 -5.60 12.50
CA TYR A 161 22.69 -5.57 11.09
C TYR A 161 22.23 -4.27 10.43
N GLN A 162 22.99 -3.86 9.42
CA GLN A 162 22.67 -2.74 8.55
C GLN A 162 22.58 -3.27 7.12
N PHE A 163 21.55 -2.84 6.40
CA PHE A 163 21.42 -3.16 4.98
C PHE A 163 21.47 -1.87 4.17
N PHE A 164 22.34 -1.81 3.17
CA PHE A 164 22.48 -0.69 2.23
C PHE A 164 22.56 0.69 2.93
N ASP A 165 21.67 1.63 2.58
CA ASP A 165 21.57 2.98 3.16
C ASP A 165 20.56 3.07 4.31
N PHE A 166 20.01 1.94 4.76
CA PHE A 166 19.07 1.89 5.88
C PHE A 166 19.80 1.98 7.23
N PRO A 167 19.13 2.48 8.29
CA PRO A 167 19.71 2.51 9.63
C PRO A 167 19.95 1.11 10.19
N ASP A 168 20.83 1.03 11.18
CA ASP A 168 21.09 -0.20 11.94
C ASP A 168 19.80 -0.74 12.57
N HIS A 169 19.68 -2.06 12.55
CA HIS A 169 18.57 -2.80 13.16
C HIS A 169 19.10 -3.77 14.22
N ASP A 170 18.57 -3.64 15.43
CA ASP A 170 18.90 -4.48 16.57
C ASP A 170 17.75 -5.46 16.86
N THR A 171 18.08 -6.74 17.08
CA THR A 171 17.12 -7.71 17.61
C THR A 171 16.96 -7.56 19.12
N VAL A 172 15.87 -8.13 19.66
CA VAL A 172 15.72 -8.28 21.11
C VAL A 172 16.89 -9.08 21.71
N ILE A 173 17.33 -8.66 22.91
CA ILE A 173 18.34 -9.38 23.68
C ILE A 173 17.64 -10.55 24.38
N LEU A 174 18.05 -11.77 24.05
CA LEU A 174 17.59 -12.97 24.73
C LEU A 174 18.55 -13.29 25.86
N HIS A 175 18.04 -13.60 27.06
CA HIS A 175 18.87 -13.85 28.23
C HIS A 175 19.20 -15.33 28.39
N SER A 176 20.45 -15.62 28.77
CA SER A 176 20.91 -16.94 29.20
C SER A 176 20.48 -18.09 28.27
N THR A 177 20.86 -18.02 26.99
CA THR A 177 20.58 -19.09 26.03
C THR A 177 21.74 -19.34 25.08
N ASN A 178 22.05 -20.62 24.87
CA ASN A 178 23.00 -21.06 23.84
C ASN A 178 22.31 -21.26 22.48
N ASN A 179 20.97 -21.27 22.44
CA ASN A 179 20.17 -21.51 21.25
C ASN A 179 19.05 -20.46 21.15
N PRO A 180 19.37 -19.18 20.90
CA PRO A 180 18.37 -18.12 20.81
C PRO A 180 17.48 -18.30 19.59
N GLU A 181 16.17 -18.10 19.78
CA GLU A 181 15.18 -17.96 18.70
C GLU A 181 14.70 -16.51 18.66
N PHE A 182 15.28 -15.72 17.77
CA PHE A 182 14.97 -14.29 17.66
C PHE A 182 13.62 -14.07 16.97
N ASN A 183 13.31 -14.87 15.94
CA ASN A 183 12.15 -14.71 15.07
C ASN A 183 11.95 -13.25 14.60
N ASP A 184 13.04 -12.51 14.42
CA ASP A 184 13.04 -11.14 13.97
C ASP A 184 12.77 -11.11 12.47
N HIS A 185 11.94 -10.16 12.04
CA HIS A 185 11.63 -9.94 10.64
C HIS A 185 11.60 -8.46 10.35
N ARG A 186 12.54 -8.02 9.52
CA ARG A 186 12.60 -6.67 8.97
C ARG A 186 12.39 -6.69 7.47
N THR A 187 11.75 -5.65 6.97
CA THR A 187 11.47 -5.50 5.55
C THR A 187 12.03 -4.20 5.02
N PHE A 188 12.70 -4.25 3.87
CA PHE A 188 13.35 -3.12 3.23
C PHE A 188 12.80 -2.93 1.81
N PRO A 189 12.19 -1.77 1.50
CA PRO A 189 11.79 -1.46 0.14
C PRO A 189 13.03 -1.06 -0.67
N VAL A 190 13.40 -1.85 -1.67
CA VAL A 190 14.63 -1.67 -2.45
C VAL A 190 14.34 -1.34 -3.90
N VAL A 191 14.88 -0.23 -4.37
CA VAL A 191 14.83 0.13 -5.80
C VAL A 191 15.93 -0.62 -6.52
N MET A 192 15.59 -1.34 -7.61
CA MET A 192 16.56 -2.05 -8.43
C MET A 192 17.41 -1.06 -9.26
N ASN A 193 18.39 -0.44 -8.61
CA ASN A 193 19.35 0.49 -9.23
C ASN A 193 20.77 -0.09 -9.22
N THR A 194 21.67 0.54 -9.99
CA THR A 194 23.06 0.11 -10.10
C THR A 194 23.85 0.26 -8.80
N ALA A 195 23.47 1.17 -7.91
CA ALA A 195 24.10 1.33 -6.60
C ALA A 195 23.80 0.14 -5.68
N LEU A 196 22.56 -0.35 -5.69
CA LEU A 196 22.14 -1.57 -5.01
C LEU A 196 22.83 -2.80 -5.61
N ASP A 197 22.89 -2.94 -6.94
CA ASP A 197 23.60 -4.05 -7.59
C ASP A 197 25.09 -4.06 -7.22
N ASN A 198 25.74 -2.89 -7.20
CA ASN A 198 27.13 -2.77 -6.74
C ASN A 198 27.31 -3.12 -5.26
N TYR A 199 26.39 -2.69 -4.39
CA TYR A 199 26.41 -3.04 -2.96
C TYR A 199 26.22 -4.55 -2.74
N LEU A 200 25.28 -5.17 -3.44
CA LEU A 200 25.05 -6.62 -3.34
C LEU A 200 26.25 -7.42 -3.86
N ARG A 201 26.93 -6.93 -4.90
CA ARG A 201 28.15 -7.57 -5.43
C ARG A 201 29.36 -7.40 -4.53
N SER A 202 29.51 -6.25 -3.87
CA SER A 202 30.68 -5.98 -3.01
C SER A 202 30.70 -6.83 -1.74
N VAL A 203 29.54 -7.28 -1.24
CA VAL A 203 29.42 -8.10 -0.03
C VAL A 203 29.63 -9.60 -0.31
N VAL A 204 29.67 -10.03 -1.57
CA VAL A 204 29.86 -11.44 -1.99
C VAL A 204 31.34 -11.77 -2.28
N SER A 205 32.29 -10.88 -1.98
CA SER A 205 33.74 -11.10 -2.16
C SER A 205 34.47 -11.44 -0.86
#